data_AF-A0A140DTC9-F1
#
_entry.id   AF-A0A140DTC9-F1
#
_cell.length_a   1.000
_cell.length_b   1.000
_cell.length_c   1.000
_cell.angle_alpha   90.00
_cell.angle_beta   90.00
_cell.angle_gamma   90.00
#
_symmetry.space_group_name_H-M   'P 1'
#
loop_
_entity.id
_entity.type
_entity.pdbx_description
1 polymer ?
#
loop_
_entity_poly.entity_id
_entity_poly.type
_entity_poly.pdbx_seq_one_letter_code
_entity_poly.pdbx_strand_id
1 'polypeptide(L)'
;MPDRTTDELRQQFGTISRISLVLGAAGSLAALFWGLKAVCGVWAGLFMCLAGLAMIQTWAVRGTFTKMSGFKSYAGRYIFYGLVIAACLWLGVPVLSLVAGIALQKAALVIYPLLGKEDVDGPRYD
;
A
#
# COMPACT_ATOMS: atom_id res chain seq x y z
N MET A 1 -22.22 -7.68 -18.18
CA MET A 1 -22.44 -7.30 -16.77
C MET A 1 -21.10 -6.86 -16.21
N PRO A 2 -20.94 -5.63 -15.69
CA PRO A 2 -19.79 -5.32 -14.85
C PRO A 2 -19.79 -6.31 -13.68
N ASP A 3 -18.66 -6.96 -13.48
CA ASP A 3 -18.48 -8.02 -12.48
C ASP A 3 -18.42 -7.36 -11.11
N ARG A 4 -19.51 -7.46 -10.32
CA ARG A 4 -19.67 -6.83 -8.99
C ARG A 4 -18.43 -7.00 -8.10
N THR A 5 -17.77 -8.15 -8.20
CA THR A 5 -16.54 -8.50 -7.51
C THR A 5 -15.39 -7.51 -7.79
N THR A 6 -15.27 -7.05 -9.04
CA THR A 6 -14.20 -6.11 -9.44
C THR A 6 -14.46 -4.68 -8.95
N ASP A 7 -15.73 -4.27 -8.85
CA ASP A 7 -16.12 -2.97 -8.33
C ASP A 7 -15.94 -2.92 -6.80
N GLU A 8 -16.27 -4.00 -6.10
CA GLU A 8 -16.01 -4.16 -4.66
C GLU A 8 -14.51 -4.07 -4.36
N LEU A 9 -13.67 -4.83 -5.07
CA LEU A 9 -12.21 -4.76 -4.92
C LEU A 9 -11.67 -3.34 -5.12
N ARG A 10 -12.12 -2.64 -6.18
CA ARG A 10 -11.73 -1.24 -6.43
C ARG A 10 -12.14 -0.32 -5.28
N GLN A 11 -13.33 -0.53 -4.72
CA GLN A 11 -13.83 0.26 -3.59
C GLN A 11 -13.06 -0.02 -2.31
N GLN A 12 -12.71 -1.27 -2.03
CA GLN A 12 -11.88 -1.68 -0.90
C GLN A 12 -10.49 -1.02 -0.99
N PHE A 13 -9.80 -1.20 -2.12
CA PHE A 13 -8.48 -0.60 -2.36
C PHE A 13 -8.51 0.92 -2.27
N GLY A 14 -9.54 1.56 -2.85
CA GLY A 14 -9.72 3.01 -2.78
C GLY A 14 -9.92 3.51 -1.34
N THR A 15 -10.65 2.76 -0.51
CA THR A 15 -10.87 3.10 0.90
C THR A 15 -9.57 2.97 1.70
N ILE A 16 -8.82 1.88 1.50
CA ILE A 16 -7.52 1.66 2.13
C ILE A 16 -6.57 2.80 1.77
N SER A 17 -6.46 3.17 0.49
CA SER A 17 -5.61 4.29 0.06
C SER A 17 -5.99 5.61 0.74
N ARG A 18 -7.28 5.91 0.91
CA ARG A 18 -7.72 7.12 1.62
C ARG A 18 -7.31 7.10 3.09
N ILE A 19 -7.53 5.98 3.78
CA ILE A 19 -7.11 5.83 5.19
C ILE A 19 -5.60 5.99 5.30
N SER A 20 -4.84 5.41 4.36
CA SER A 20 -3.38 5.55 4.35
C SER A 20 -2.92 6.99 4.14
N LEU A 21 -3.59 7.77 3.27
CA LEU A 21 -3.27 9.18 3.08
C LEU A 21 -3.56 10.01 4.32
N VAL A 22 -4.66 9.73 5.03
CA VAL A 22 -4.99 10.40 6.29
C VAL A 22 -3.95 10.06 7.37
N LEU A 23 -3.59 8.78 7.52
CA LEU A 23 -2.55 8.35 8.46
C LEU A 23 -1.17 8.87 8.07
N GLY A 24 -0.86 8.93 6.79
CA GLY A 24 0.36 9.52 6.26
C GLY A 24 0.46 11.01 6.56
N ALA A 25 -0.63 11.76 6.37
CA ALA A 25 -0.70 13.17 6.73
C ALA A 25 -0.52 13.38 8.25
N ALA A 26 -1.21 12.58 9.08
CA ALA A 26 -1.04 12.62 10.53
C ALA A 26 0.39 12.26 10.96
N GLY A 27 1.00 11.23 10.37
CA GLY A 27 2.39 10.85 10.62
C GLY A 27 3.39 11.90 10.14
N SER A 28 3.06 12.63 9.06
CA SER A 28 3.91 13.71 8.56
C SER A 28 3.94 14.93 9.50
N LEU A 29 2.84 15.22 10.20
CA LEU A 29 2.80 16.23 11.26
C LEU A 29 3.75 15.88 12.40
N ALA A 30 3.82 14.60 12.79
CA ALA A 30 4.78 14.13 13.78
C ALA A 30 6.23 14.16 13.23
N ALA A 31 6.42 13.86 11.95
CA ALA A 31 7.74 13.88 11.32
C ALA A 31 8.32 15.31 11.15
N LEU A 32 7.48 16.36 11.14
CA LEU A 32 7.95 17.76 11.11
C LEU A 32 8.85 18.10 12.31
N PHE A 33 8.65 17.47 13.47
CA PHE A 33 9.52 17.65 14.64
C PHE A 33 10.96 17.15 14.40
N TRP A 34 11.16 16.22 13.45
CA TRP A 34 12.48 15.72 13.05
C TRP A 34 13.01 16.36 11.76
N GLY A 35 12.25 17.29 11.16
CA GLY A 35 12.66 18.09 10.00
C GLY A 35 12.10 17.60 8.66
N LEU A 36 12.26 18.46 7.64
CA LEU A 36 11.69 18.29 6.30
C LEU A 36 12.11 16.98 5.61
N LYS A 37 13.35 16.52 5.83
CA LYS A 37 13.84 15.26 5.26
C LYS A 37 13.08 14.03 5.80
N ALA A 38 12.66 14.08 7.06
CA ALA A 38 11.85 13.01 7.65
C ALA A 38 10.44 12.99 7.05
N VAL A 39 9.85 14.16 6.80
CA VAL A 39 8.56 14.27 6.09
C VAL A 39 8.65 13.64 4.70
N CYS A 40 9.68 13.99 3.92
CA CYS A 40 9.91 13.39 2.60
C CYS A 40 10.05 11.87 2.67
N GLY A 41 10.71 11.33 3.69
CA GLY A 41 10.84 9.89 3.87
C GLY A 41 9.54 9.17 4.22
N VAL A 42 8.70 9.77 5.08
CA VAL A 42 7.36 9.24 5.38
C VAL A 42 6.53 9.15 4.10
N TRP A 43 6.50 10.21 3.30
CA TRP A 43 5.77 10.22 2.04
C TRP A 43 6.37 9.25 1.02
N ALA A 44 7.70 9.17 0.89
CA ALA A 44 8.34 8.21 0.00
C ALA A 44 7.98 6.76 0.35
N GLY A 45 8.02 6.41 1.64
CA GLY A 45 7.59 5.09 2.11
C GLY A 45 6.11 4.81 1.87
N LEU A 46 5.25 5.80 2.11
CA LEU A 46 3.81 5.70 1.88
C LEU A 46 3.49 5.50 0.39
N PHE A 47 4.04 6.35 -0.48
CA PHE A 47 3.84 6.28 -1.93
C PHE A 47 4.38 4.97 -2.51
N MET A 48 5.53 4.49 -2.02
CA MET A 48 6.07 3.19 -2.41
C MET A 48 5.06 2.07 -2.13
N CYS A 49 4.46 2.05 -0.93
CA CYS A 49 3.48 1.02 -0.60
C CYS A 49 2.13 1.20 -1.30
N LEU A 50 1.70 2.44 -1.59
CA LEU A 50 0.51 2.72 -2.40
C LEU A 50 0.69 2.24 -3.85
N ALA A 51 1.85 2.49 -4.46
CA ALA A 51 2.19 1.97 -5.79
C ALA A 51 2.22 0.43 -5.79
N GLY A 52 2.76 -0.17 -4.72
CA GLY A 52 2.67 -1.61 -4.45
C GLY A 52 1.23 -2.14 -4.43
N LEU A 53 0.34 -1.43 -3.75
CA LEU A 53 -1.10 -1.72 -3.70
C LEU A 53 -1.77 -1.61 -5.07
N ALA A 54 -1.45 -0.59 -5.87
CA ALA A 54 -1.95 -0.46 -7.24
C ALA A 54 -1.49 -1.62 -8.14
N MET A 55 -0.25 -2.10 -7.96
CA MET A 55 0.25 -3.30 -8.65
C MET A 55 -0.49 -4.59 -8.22
N ILE A 56 -0.95 -4.67 -6.97
CA ILE A 56 -1.82 -5.76 -6.49
C ILE A 56 -3.19 -5.67 -7.14
N GLN A 57 -3.81 -4.49 -7.11
CA GLN A 57 -5.14 -4.25 -7.65
C GLN A 57 -5.19 -4.57 -9.16
N THR A 58 -4.21 -4.10 -9.92
CA THR A 58 -4.15 -4.37 -11.38
C THR A 58 -3.99 -5.86 -11.67
N TRP A 59 -3.22 -6.59 -10.86
CA TRP A 59 -3.09 -8.03 -11.01
C TRP A 59 -4.37 -8.78 -10.60
N ALA A 60 -5.00 -8.39 -9.49
CA ALA A 60 -6.25 -8.97 -9.00
C ALA A 60 -7.40 -8.79 -9.99
N VAL A 61 -7.54 -7.59 -10.55
CA VAL A 61 -8.57 -7.27 -11.56
C VAL A 61 -8.33 -8.00 -12.89
N ARG A 62 -7.08 -8.29 -13.25
CA ARG A 62 -6.76 -9.03 -14.48
C ARG A 62 -7.15 -10.51 -14.41
N GLY A 63 -7.40 -11.08 -13.23
CA GLY A 63 -7.85 -12.47 -13.08
C GLY A 63 -6.85 -13.54 -13.57
N THR A 64 -5.63 -13.15 -13.97
CA THR A 64 -4.63 -14.07 -14.52
C THR A 64 -3.87 -14.78 -13.40
N PHE A 65 -4.54 -15.70 -12.71
CA PHE A 65 -3.99 -16.49 -11.61
C PHE A 65 -3.19 -17.69 -12.13
N THR A 66 -2.04 -17.43 -12.75
CA THR A 66 -1.05 -18.49 -13.04
C THR A 66 0.12 -18.38 -12.08
N LYS A 67 0.73 -19.53 -11.72
CA LYS A 67 1.90 -19.58 -10.82
C LYS A 67 3.03 -18.64 -11.29
N MET A 68 3.26 -18.58 -12.60
CA MET A 68 4.27 -17.72 -13.21
C MET A 68 3.88 -16.22 -13.22
N SER A 69 2.60 -15.91 -13.44
CA SER A 69 2.08 -14.53 -13.36
C SER A 69 2.19 -13.97 -11.93
N GLY A 70 1.83 -14.79 -10.94
CA GLY A 70 2.00 -14.46 -9.53
C GLY A 70 3.46 -14.17 -9.20
N PHE A 71 4.38 -15.08 -9.55
CA PHE A 71 5.81 -14.89 -9.28
C PHE A 71 6.38 -13.62 -9.90
N LYS A 72 6.05 -13.33 -11.17
CA LYS A 72 6.49 -12.10 -11.85
C LYS A 72 5.95 -10.84 -11.18
N SER A 73 4.68 -10.82 -10.78
CA SER A 73 4.09 -9.67 -10.08
C SER A 73 4.73 -9.46 -8.71
N TYR A 74 4.99 -10.54 -7.95
CA TYR A 74 5.69 -10.46 -6.68
C TYR A 74 7.13 -9.96 -6.84
N ALA A 75 7.92 -10.57 -7.73
CA ALA A 75 9.29 -10.16 -7.99
C ALA A 75 9.39 -8.68 -8.41
N GLY A 76 8.49 -8.22 -9.29
CA GLY A 76 8.44 -6.82 -9.72
C GLY A 76 8.22 -5.84 -8.57
N ARG A 77 7.36 -6.18 -7.60
CA ARG A 77 7.12 -5.33 -6.41
C ARG A 77 8.37 -5.19 -5.55
N TYR A 78 9.08 -6.30 -5.29
CA TYR A 78 10.29 -6.26 -4.47
C TYR A 78 11.44 -5.52 -5.17
N ILE A 79 11.58 -5.67 -6.49
CA ILE A 79 12.54 -4.88 -7.28
C ILE A 79 12.21 -3.39 -7.19
N PHE A 80 10.94 -3.03 -7.36
CA PHE A 80 10.47 -1.65 -7.24
C PHE A 80 10.76 -1.08 -5.83
N TYR A 81 10.42 -1.83 -4.76
CA TYR A 81 10.71 -1.41 -3.39
C TYR A 81 12.22 -1.22 -3.16
N GLY A 82 13.04 -2.16 -3.64
CA GLY A 82 14.49 -2.06 -3.55
C GLY A 82 15.03 -0.81 -4.24
N LEU A 83 14.52 -0.46 -5.42
CA LEU A 83 14.95 0.72 -6.18
C LEU A 83 14.58 2.01 -5.45
N VAL A 84 13.35 2.12 -4.93
CA VAL A 84 12.91 3.29 -4.17
C VAL A 84 13.72 3.45 -2.88
N ILE A 85 13.96 2.36 -2.16
CA ILE A 85 14.78 2.39 -0.95
C ILE A 85 16.22 2.82 -1.27
N ALA A 86 16.82 2.27 -2.33
CA ALA A 86 18.16 2.65 -2.78
C ALA A 86 18.24 4.14 -3.15
N ALA A 87 17.24 4.67 -3.86
CA ALA A 87 17.15 6.09 -4.19
C ALA A 87 17.02 6.97 -2.93
N CYS A 88 16.22 6.55 -1.95
CA CYS A 88 16.06 7.28 -0.69
C CYS A 88 17.35 7.29 0.14
N LEU A 89 18.08 6.16 0.18
CA LEU A 89 19.39 6.06 0.81
C LEU A 89 20.40 7.00 0.13
N TRP A 90 20.42 7.02 -1.21
CA TRP A 90 21.31 7.91 -1.99
C TRP A 90 21.04 9.40 -1.71
N LEU A 91 19.78 9.77 -1.50
CA LEU A 91 19.38 11.13 -1.16
C LEU A 91 19.56 11.47 0.33
N GLY A 92 20.08 10.54 1.14
CA GLY A 92 20.29 10.74 2.58
C GLY A 92 18.98 10.88 3.37
N VAL A 93 17.89 10.28 2.89
CA VAL A 93 16.61 10.27 3.59
C VAL A 93 16.71 9.33 4.81
N PRO A 94 16.26 9.76 6.01
CA PRO A 94 16.33 8.91 7.19
C PRO A 94 15.54 7.61 7.01
N VAL A 95 16.21 6.47 7.15
CA VAL A 95 15.58 5.14 6.98
C VAL A 95 14.40 4.96 7.93
N LEU A 96 14.49 5.47 9.16
CA LEU A 96 13.39 5.42 10.15
C LEU A 96 12.11 6.09 9.65
N SER A 97 12.23 7.22 8.94
CA SER A 97 11.08 7.94 8.40
C SER A 97 10.42 7.17 7.25
N LEU A 98 11.23 6.49 6.43
CA LEU A 98 10.73 5.61 5.38
C LEU A 98 9.99 4.41 5.95
N VAL A 99 10.53 3.79 7.01
CA VAL A 99 9.87 2.69 7.74
C VAL A 99 8.57 3.17 8.40
N ALA A 100 8.53 4.39 8.95
CA ALA A 100 7.30 4.95 9.50
C ALA A 100 6.21 5.10 8.43
N GLY A 101 6.55 5.57 7.23
CA GLY A 101 5.62 5.61 6.08
C GLY A 101 5.07 4.24 5.70
N ILE A 102 5.94 3.22 5.67
CA ILE A 102 5.54 1.82 5.42
C ILE A 102 4.60 1.31 6.52
N ALA A 103 4.92 1.58 7.79
CA ALA A 103 4.14 1.16 8.93
C ALA A 103 2.73 1.80 8.93
N LEU A 104 2.62 3.08 8.57
CA LEU A 104 1.33 3.78 8.45
C LEU A 104 0.46 3.17 7.35
N GLN A 105 1.04 2.79 6.20
CA GLN A 105 0.30 2.07 5.17
C GLN A 105 -0.19 0.70 5.68
N LYS A 106 0.66 -0.04 6.40
CA LYS A 106 0.29 -1.34 6.98
C LYS A 106 -0.79 -1.19 8.05
N ALA A 107 -0.74 -0.14 8.86
CA ALA A 107 -1.78 0.18 9.82
C ALA A 107 -3.12 0.44 9.12
N ALA A 108 -3.13 1.15 7.98
CA ALA A 108 -4.35 1.36 7.20
C ALA A 108 -5.00 0.05 6.73
N LEU A 109 -4.19 -0.94 6.35
CA LEU A 109 -4.68 -2.28 5.95
C LEU A 109 -5.31 -3.03 7.13
N VAL A 110 -4.81 -2.82 8.35
CA VAL A 110 -5.36 -3.44 9.57
C VAL A 110 -6.59 -2.70 10.08
N ILE A 111 -6.62 -1.36 9.96
CA ILE A 111 -7.74 -0.53 10.40
C ILE A 111 -8.96 -0.75 9.50
N TYR A 112 -8.76 -1.00 8.22
CA TYR A 112 -9.85 -1.22 7.27
C TYR A 112 -10.85 -2.32 7.70
N PRO A 113 -10.43 -3.56 8.02
CA PRO A 113 -11.34 -4.61 8.50
C PRO A 113 -11.89 -4.31 9.91
N LEU A 114 -11.12 -3.64 10.78
CA LEU A 114 -11.58 -3.26 12.12
C LEU A 114 -12.70 -2.22 12.12
N LEU A 115 -12.85 -1.44 11.05
CA LEU A 115 -13.95 -0.47 10.87
C LEU A 115 -15.30 -1.12 10.51
N GLY A 116 -15.43 -2.44 10.63
CA GLY A 116 -16.69 -3.15 10.42
C GLY A 116 -17.13 -3.25 8.96
N LYS A 117 -16.22 -3.03 8.00
CA LYS A 117 -16.43 -3.51 6.64
C LYS A 117 -16.06 -4.98 6.62
N GLU A 118 -17.08 -5.82 6.82
CA GLU A 118 -17.01 -7.26 6.69
C GLU A 118 -16.21 -7.65 5.45
N ASP A 119 -15.33 -8.63 5.64
CA ASP A 119 -14.75 -9.39 4.57
C ASP A 119 -15.87 -9.87 3.65
N VAL A 120 -15.61 -9.85 2.35
CA VAL A 120 -16.43 -10.60 1.38
C VAL A 120 -16.47 -12.03 1.92
N ASP A 121 -17.64 -12.44 2.39
CA ASP A 121 -17.91 -13.82 2.78
C ASP A 121 -17.25 -14.74 1.76
N GLY A 122 -16.27 -15.52 2.21
CA GLY A 122 -15.71 -16.60 1.41
C GLY A 122 -16.85 -17.49 0.89
N PRO A 123 -16.66 -18.19 -0.25
CA PRO A 123 -17.75 -18.90 -0.91
C PRO A 123 -18.51 -19.77 0.09
N ARG A 124 -19.78 -19.41 0.34
CA ARG A 124 -20.72 -20.32 1.01
C ARG A 124 -20.90 -21.49 0.07
N TYR A 125 -20.31 -22.61 0.46
CA TYR A 125 -20.68 -23.90 -0.11
C TYR A 125 -22.05 -24.24 0.48
N ASP A 126 -23.09 -24.01 -0.31
CA ASP A 126 -24.42 -24.59 -0.11
C ASP A 126 -24.44 -26.02 -0.65
#